data_AF-A0A8C8SEI5-F1
#
_entry.id   AF-A0A8C8SEI5-F1
#
_cell.length_a   1.000
_cell.length_b   1.000
_cell.length_c   1.000
_cell.angle_alpha   90.00
_cell.angle_beta   90.00
_cell.angle_gamma   90.00
#
_symmetry.space_group_name_H-M   'P 1'
#
loop_
_entity.id
_entity.type
_entity.pdbx_description
1 polymer ?
#
loop_
_entity_poly.entity_id
_entity_poly.type
_entity_poly.pdbx_seq_one_letter_code
_entity_poly.pdbx_strand_id
1 'polypeptide(L)'
;STAGWQRQGRCEPGTYLAASDHSGLIEPKKLPNPVRESSSHQELHRELLFSHRRGLLPEHKPELQKVLESRRKKQMKQQEELRRPLTDLEEELRKRQQMLQQVCGSHTSHNLIFSAVRARLGRGDGQ
;
A
#
# COMPACT_ATOMS: atom_id res chain seq x y z
N SER A 1 18.09 -10.61 11.64
CA SER A 1 18.93 -10.13 12.74
C SER A 1 18.72 -8.63 12.84
N THR A 2 17.90 -8.16 13.77
CA THR A 2 17.58 -6.74 13.95
C THR A 2 17.86 -6.43 15.41
N ALA A 3 18.96 -5.73 15.67
CA ALA A 3 19.30 -5.26 17.00
C ALA A 3 18.18 -4.33 17.47
N GLY A 4 17.42 -4.79 18.47
CA GLY A 4 16.43 -3.99 19.15
C GLY A 4 17.17 -2.92 19.96
N TRP A 5 17.00 -1.65 19.60
CA TRP A 5 17.36 -0.56 20.48
C TRP A 5 16.48 -0.67 21.73
N GLN A 6 17.04 -1.25 22.80
CA GLN A 6 16.42 -1.31 24.11
C GLN A 6 16.00 0.12 24.48
N ARG A 7 14.71 0.31 24.71
CA ARG A 7 14.18 1.52 25.34
C ARG A 7 14.98 1.77 26.61
N GLN A 8 15.66 2.92 26.66
CA GLN A 8 16.26 3.44 27.88
C GLN A 8 15.17 3.52 28.95
N GLY A 9 15.16 2.51 29.81
CA GLY A 9 14.32 2.45 31.00
C GLY A 9 14.66 3.60 31.93
N ARG A 10 13.69 3.94 32.77
CA ARG A 10 13.73 4.97 33.83
C ARG A 10 15.11 5.12 34.46
N CYS A 11 15.56 6.37 34.59
CA CYS A 11 16.56 6.71 35.60
C CYS A 11 15.89 6.55 36.97
N GLU A 12 16.11 5.41 37.64
CA GLU A 12 15.82 5.28 39.07
C GLU A 12 16.80 6.17 39.85
N PRO A 13 16.34 6.98 40.83
CA PRO A 13 17.22 7.77 41.65
C PRO A 13 17.92 6.82 42.64
N GLY A 14 19.10 6.33 42.27
CA GLY A 14 19.99 5.64 43.19
C GLY A 14 20.39 6.59 44.30
N THR A 15 19.93 6.31 45.52
CA THR A 15 20.41 6.90 46.77
C THR A 15 21.90 6.58 46.93
N TYR A 16 22.79 7.53 46.64
CA TYR A 16 24.21 7.38 46.96
C TYR A 16 24.45 7.91 48.37
N LEU A 17 24.37 7.01 49.35
CA LEU A 17 25.19 7.15 50.55
C LEU A 17 26.62 6.81 50.15
N ALA A 18 27.42 7.84 49.86
CA ALA A 18 28.87 7.71 49.81
C ALA A 18 29.43 8.70 50.82
N ALA A 19 29.59 8.20 52.06
CA ALA A 19 30.62 8.72 52.93
C ALA A 19 31.97 8.53 52.21
N SER A 20 32.76 9.61 52.15
CA SER A 20 34.23 9.67 52.03
C SER A 20 34.65 10.82 51.09
N ASP A 21 35.05 11.93 51.72
CA ASP A 21 36.08 12.88 51.31
C ASP A 21 36.42 12.98 49.81
N HIS A 22 35.60 13.73 49.07
CA HIS A 22 35.95 14.31 47.77
C HIS A 22 36.13 15.83 47.90
N SER A 23 37.14 16.27 48.65
CA SER A 23 37.43 17.69 48.92
C SER A 23 38.19 18.41 47.79
N GLY A 24 37.78 18.21 46.53
CA GLY A 24 38.40 18.95 45.41
C GLY A 24 38.03 18.53 43.97
N LEU A 25 37.19 17.52 43.77
CA LEU A 25 36.75 17.14 42.44
C LEU A 25 35.49 17.93 42.06
N ILE A 26 35.51 18.62 40.91
CA ILE A 26 34.29 19.19 40.33
C ILE A 26 33.43 18.03 39.86
N GLU A 27 32.40 17.68 40.63
CA GLU A 27 31.43 16.69 40.19
C GLU A 27 30.71 17.20 38.93
N PRO A 28 30.61 16.38 37.88
CA PRO A 28 29.83 16.74 36.70
C PRO A 28 28.35 16.84 37.08
N LYS A 29 27.88 18.06 37.31
CA LYS A 29 26.47 18.36 37.52
C LYS A 29 25.72 18.12 36.21
N LYS A 30 24.74 17.23 36.25
CA LYS A 30 23.81 17.06 35.13
C LYS A 30 23.05 18.36 34.96
N LEU A 31 23.35 19.08 33.88
CA LEU A 31 22.65 20.31 33.55
C LEU A 31 21.16 19.99 33.33
N PRO A 32 20.27 20.84 33.83
CA PRO A 32 18.85 20.68 33.62
C PRO A 32 18.56 20.68 32.11
N ASN A 33 17.98 19.59 31.60
CA ASN A 33 17.63 19.48 30.19
C ASN A 33 16.19 19.97 30.03
N PRO A 34 15.96 21.17 29.49
CA PRO A 34 14.64 21.79 29.45
C PRO A 34 13.58 20.95 28.71
N VAL A 35 14.02 20.13 27.73
CA VAL A 35 13.14 19.21 26.99
C VAL A 35 12.72 18.00 27.84
N ARG A 36 13.63 17.51 28.69
CA ARG A 36 13.33 16.39 29.59
C ARG A 36 12.65 16.85 30.88
N GLU A 37 12.75 18.10 31.27
CA GLU A 37 12.10 18.64 32.47
C GLU A 37 10.67 19.09 32.23
N SER A 38 10.36 19.53 31.01
CA SER A 38 8.99 19.89 30.64
C SER A 38 8.13 18.64 30.42
N SER A 39 7.23 18.34 31.37
CA SER A 39 6.25 17.24 31.24
C SER A 39 5.35 17.41 30.01
N SER A 40 4.92 18.66 29.73
CA SER A 40 4.08 18.98 28.57
C SER A 40 4.76 18.63 27.25
N HIS A 41 6.07 18.91 27.12
CA HIS A 41 6.83 18.53 25.92
C HIS A 41 6.87 17.01 25.76
N GLN A 42 7.17 16.29 26.84
CA GLN A 42 7.21 14.83 26.80
C GLN A 42 5.86 14.22 26.44
N GLU A 43 4.78 14.78 26.96
CA GLU A 43 3.42 14.31 26.70
C GLU A 43 3.03 14.51 25.24
N LEU A 44 3.32 15.69 24.67
CA LEU A 44 3.16 15.95 23.25
C LEU A 44 3.98 14.98 22.39
N HIS A 45 5.25 14.71 22.75
CA HIS A 45 6.07 13.74 22.03
C HIS A 45 5.46 12.32 22.06
N ARG A 46 4.90 11.91 23.20
CA ARG A 46 4.21 10.62 23.33
C ARG A 46 2.96 10.57 22.46
N GLU A 47 2.15 11.63 22.46
CA GLU A 47 0.93 11.74 21.67
C GLU A 47 1.24 11.71 20.16
N LEU A 48 2.22 12.49 19.70
CA LEU A 48 2.63 12.51 18.29
C LEU A 48 3.10 11.13 17.81
N LEU A 49 3.95 10.45 18.60
CA LEU A 49 4.39 9.08 18.28
C LEU A 49 3.23 8.09 18.28
N PHE A 50 2.28 8.26 19.19
CA PHE A 50 1.10 7.40 19.27
C PHE A 50 0.20 7.55 18.06
N SER A 51 -0.09 8.79 17.67
CA SER A 51 -0.94 9.11 16.51
C SER A 51 -0.30 8.68 15.19
N HIS A 52 1.03 8.80 15.04
CA HIS A 52 1.76 8.27 13.89
C HIS A 52 1.72 6.74 13.83
N ARG A 53 2.00 6.03 14.94
CA ARG A 53 1.91 4.56 14.99
C ARG A 53 0.51 4.02 14.70
N ARG A 54 -0.53 4.79 15.05
CA ARG A 54 -1.93 4.44 14.79
C ARG A 54 -2.43 4.89 13.41
N GLY A 55 -1.60 5.60 12.63
CA GLY A 55 -2.00 6.13 11.32
C GLY A 55 -3.14 7.16 11.39
N LEU A 56 -3.29 7.84 12.54
CA LEU A 56 -4.32 8.86 12.77
C LEU A 56 -3.93 10.22 12.20
N LEU A 57 -2.62 10.47 12.06
CA LEU A 57 -2.14 11.64 11.31
C LEU A 57 -2.17 11.32 9.82
N PRO A 58 -2.42 12.31 8.94
CA PRO A 58 -2.09 12.19 7.53
C PRO A 58 -0.63 11.83 7.42
N GLU A 59 -0.35 10.56 7.15
CA GLU A 59 1.01 10.11 6.91
C GLU A 59 1.56 10.97 5.78
N HIS A 60 2.59 11.77 6.07
CA HIS A 60 3.51 12.20 5.03
C HIS A 60 4.34 10.98 4.61
N LYS A 61 3.65 9.92 4.18
CA LYS A 61 4.23 8.74 3.55
C LYS A 61 5.07 9.28 2.41
N PRO A 62 6.39 9.03 2.39
CA PRO A 62 7.22 9.48 1.29
C PRO A 62 6.64 8.93 -0.01
N GLU A 63 6.70 9.71 -1.08
CA GLU A 63 6.09 9.37 -2.38
C GLU A 63 6.45 7.94 -2.85
N LEU A 64 7.69 7.51 -2.59
CA LEU A 64 8.14 6.15 -2.88
C LEU A 64 7.27 5.07 -2.21
N GLN A 65 6.90 5.23 -0.94
CA GLN A 65 6.08 4.26 -0.24
C GLN A 65 4.67 4.17 -0.84
N LYS A 66 4.07 5.31 -1.19
CA LYS A 66 2.77 5.35 -1.89
C LYS A 66 2.84 4.64 -3.24
N VAL A 67 3.92 4.86 -3.99
CA VAL A 67 4.15 4.22 -5.30
C VAL A 67 4.31 2.70 -5.15
N LEU A 68 5.08 2.23 -4.17
CA LEU A 68 5.25 0.80 -3.89
C LEU A 68 3.95 0.13 -3.47
N GLU A 69 3.19 0.74 -2.55
CA GLU A 69 1.86 0.25 -2.15
C GLU A 69 0.90 0.18 -3.34
N SER A 70 0.89 1.21 -4.19
CA SER A 70 0.06 1.26 -5.40
C SER A 70 0.44 0.18 -6.41
N ARG A 71 1.74 -0.04 -6.63
CA ARG A 71 2.23 -1.10 -7.52
C ARG A 71 1.84 -2.48 -6.99
N ARG A 72 2.00 -2.73 -5.68
CA ARG A 72 1.60 -3.99 -5.04
C ARG A 72 0.10 -4.25 -5.21
N LYS A 73 -0.75 -3.25 -4.97
CA LYS A 73 -2.20 -3.37 -5.17
C LYS A 73 -2.56 -3.68 -6.63
N LYS A 74 -1.95 -2.97 -7.59
CA LYS A 74 -2.18 -3.22 -9.03
C LYS A 74 -1.79 -4.65 -9.43
N GLN A 75 -0.64 -5.13 -8.96
CA GLN A 75 -0.17 -6.48 -9.25
C GLN A 75 -1.11 -7.55 -8.68
N MET A 76 -1.58 -7.38 -7.44
CA MET A 76 -2.55 -8.30 -6.83
C MET A 76 -3.86 -8.33 -7.62
N LYS A 77 -4.38 -7.17 -8.01
CA LYS A 77 -5.60 -7.06 -8.82
C LYS A 77 -5.45 -7.75 -10.18
N GLN A 78 -4.32 -7.56 -10.85
CA GLN A 78 -4.03 -8.25 -12.12
C GLN A 78 -3.95 -9.77 -11.93
N GLN A 79 -3.30 -10.24 -10.86
CA GLN A 79 -3.22 -11.67 -10.58
C GLN A 79 -4.60 -12.27 -10.27
N GLU A 80 -5.46 -11.53 -9.58
CA GLU A 80 -6.84 -11.91 -9.31
C GLU A 80 -7.67 -11.95 -10.59
N GLU A 81 -7.57 -10.93 -11.45
CA GLU A 81 -8.25 -10.88 -12.75
C GLU A 81 -7.84 -12.04 -13.66
N LEU A 82 -6.56 -12.42 -13.70
CA LEU A 82 -6.09 -13.57 -14.48
C LEU A 82 -6.58 -14.92 -13.93
N ARG A 83 -6.85 -14.98 -12.62
CA ARG A 83 -7.39 -16.18 -11.96
C ARG A 83 -8.91 -16.19 -11.91
N ARG A 84 -9.55 -15.09 -12.29
CA ARG A 84 -11.00 -14.96 -12.23
C ARG A 84 -11.61 -15.94 -13.23
N PRO A 85 -12.60 -16.75 -12.81
CA PRO A 85 -13.37 -17.54 -13.76
C PRO A 85 -14.09 -16.61 -14.75
N LEU A 86 -14.44 -17.15 -15.92
CA LEU A 86 -15.28 -16.44 -16.87
C LEU A 86 -16.54 -15.95 -16.15
N THR A 87 -16.92 -14.71 -16.44
CA THR A 87 -18.16 -14.15 -15.94
C THR A 87 -19.35 -14.82 -16.62
N ASP A 88 -20.49 -14.89 -15.93
CA ASP A 88 -21.74 -15.46 -16.46
C ASP A 88 -22.10 -14.88 -17.85
N LEU A 89 -21.83 -13.58 -18.04
CA LEU A 89 -22.01 -12.89 -19.31
C LEU A 89 -21.06 -13.40 -20.41
N GLU A 90 -19.79 -13.60 -20.09
CA GLU A 90 -18.80 -14.14 -21.05
C GLU A 90 -19.13 -15.59 -21.43
N GLU A 91 -19.61 -16.39 -20.49
CA GLU A 91 -20.09 -17.74 -20.77
C GLU A 91 -21.30 -17.72 -21.71
N GLU A 92 -22.27 -16.85 -21.45
CA GLU A 92 -23.46 -16.71 -22.28
C GLU A 92 -23.11 -16.24 -23.70
N LEU A 93 -22.18 -15.28 -23.83
CA LEU A 93 -21.65 -14.86 -25.13
C LEU A 93 -20.98 -16.02 -25.88
N ARG A 94 -20.20 -16.86 -25.19
CA ARG A 94 -19.59 -18.05 -25.79
C ARG A 94 -20.62 -19.05 -26.28
N LYS A 95 -21.65 -19.33 -25.48
CA LYS A 95 -22.76 -20.21 -25.86
C LYS A 95 -23.47 -19.69 -27.10
N ARG A 96 -23.81 -18.40 -27.13
CA ARG A 96 -24.43 -17.76 -28.31
C ARG A 96 -23.54 -17.83 -29.55
N GLN A 97 -22.24 -17.57 -29.41
CA GLN A 97 -21.30 -17.69 -30.52
C GLN A 97 -21.25 -19.12 -31.05
N GLN A 98 -21.21 -20.13 -30.18
CA GLN A 98 -21.21 -21.54 -30.57
C GLN A 98 -22.52 -21.95 -31.26
N MET A 99 -23.67 -21.47 -30.77
CA MET A 99 -24.97 -21.69 -31.43
C MET A 99 -25.00 -21.05 -32.81
N LEU A 100 -24.57 -19.79 -32.91
CA LEU A 100 -24.49 -19.09 -34.19
C LEU A 100 -23.56 -19.83 -35.14
N GLN A 101 -22.37 -20.27 -34.74
CA GLN A 101 -21.46 -21.06 -35.60
C GLN A 101 -22.10 -22.34 -36.13
N GLN A 102 -22.86 -23.07 -35.31
CA GLN A 102 -23.57 -24.28 -35.75
C GLN A 102 -24.70 -23.98 -36.74
N VAL A 103 -25.49 -22.94 -36.47
CA VAL A 103 -26.63 -22.53 -37.32
C VAL A 103 -26.15 -21.84 -38.61
N CYS A 104 -25.09 -21.04 -38.54
CA CYS A 104 -24.56 -20.28 -39.67
C CYS A 104 -23.58 -21.10 -40.54
N GLY A 105 -22.91 -22.11 -39.98
CA GLY A 105 -22.07 -23.06 -40.73
C GLY A 105 -22.85 -23.97 -41.69
N SER A 106 -24.18 -24.07 -41.51
CA SER A 106 -25.09 -24.88 -42.34
C SER A 106 -25.89 -24.05 -43.36
N HIS A 107 -25.80 -22.72 -43.34
CA HIS A 107 -26.47 -21.81 -44.28
C HIS A 107 -25.45 -21.15 -45.21
N THR A 108 -24.75 -21.95 -46.02
CA THR A 108 -23.64 -21.51 -46.87
C THR A 108 -24.06 -20.58 -48.01
N SER A 109 -25.36 -20.51 -48.36
CA SER A 109 -25.84 -19.72 -49.50
C SER A 109 -26.17 -18.25 -49.18
N HIS A 110 -26.65 -17.93 -47.98
CA HIS A 110 -26.99 -16.54 -47.60
C HIS A 110 -25.76 -15.77 -47.08
N ASN A 111 -24.76 -16.47 -46.54
CA ASN A 111 -23.52 -15.88 -46.03
C ASN A 111 -22.65 -15.23 -47.12
N LEU A 112 -22.74 -15.69 -48.38
CA LEU A 112 -21.99 -15.10 -49.51
C LEU A 112 -22.48 -13.69 -49.87
N ILE A 113 -23.80 -13.46 -49.84
CA ILE A 113 -24.38 -12.14 -50.14
C ILE A 113 -24.06 -11.15 -49.00
N PHE A 114 -24.26 -11.55 -47.75
CA PHE A 114 -23.96 -10.68 -46.60
C PHE A 114 -22.45 -10.41 -46.43
N SER A 115 -21.57 -11.38 -46.69
CA SER A 115 -20.12 -11.16 -46.70
C SER A 115 -19.69 -10.26 -47.86
N ALA A 116 -20.25 -10.42 -49.07
CA ALA A 116 -19.98 -9.55 -50.21
C ALA A 116 -20.53 -8.12 -50.04
N VAL A 117 -21.65 -7.93 -49.34
CA VAL A 117 -22.18 -6.61 -48.98
C VAL A 117 -21.33 -5.96 -47.89
N ARG A 118 -20.92 -6.71 -46.86
CA ARG A 118 -20.01 -6.23 -45.81
C ARG A 118 -18.63 -5.85 -46.37
N ALA A 119 -18.09 -6.61 -47.32
CA ALA A 119 -16.82 -6.31 -48.00
C ALA A 119 -16.91 -5.06 -48.89
N ARG A 120 -18.10 -4.73 -49.41
CA ARG A 120 -18.35 -3.52 -50.20
C ARG A 120 -18.62 -2.27 -49.35
N LEU A 121 -19.18 -2.43 -48.15
CA LEU A 121 -19.49 -1.31 -47.24
C LEU A 121 -18.36 -1.01 -46.23
N GLY A 122 -17.33 -1.86 -46.13
CA GLY A 122 -16.25 -1.75 -45.14
C GLY A 122 -14.96 -1.06 -45.60
N ARG A 123 -14.90 -0.49 -46.81
CA ARG A 123 -13.78 0.33 -47.29
C ARG A 123 -14.26 1.76 -47.56
N GLY A 124 -14.54 2.48 -46.47
CA GLY A 124 -14.53 3.94 -46.50
C GLY A 124 -13.12 4.37 -46.10
N ASP A 125 -12.30 4.67 -47.10
CA ASP A 125 -11.00 5.32 -46.93
C ASP A 125 -11.22 6.67 -46.25
N GLY A 126 -10.96 6.73 -44.94
CA GLY A 126 -10.82 7.99 -44.20
C GLY A 126 -9.36 8.40 -44.20
N GLN A 127 -9.03 9.36 -45.07
CA GLN A 127 -7.82 10.18 -44.96
C GLN A 127 -7.82 10.97 -43.65
#